data_AF-A0A398CZP0-F1
#
_entry.id   AF-A0A398CZP0-F1
#
_cell.length_a   1.000
_cell.length_b   1.000
_cell.length_c   1.000
_cell.angle_alpha   90.00
_cell.angle_beta   90.00
_cell.angle_gamma   90.00
#
_symmetry.space_group_name_H-M   'P 1'
#
loop_
_entity.id
_entity.type
_entity.pdbx_description
1 polymer ?
#
loop_
_entity_poly.entity_id
_entity_poly.type
_entity_poly.pdbx_seq_one_letter_code
_entity_poly.pdbx_strand_id
1 'polypeptide(L)'
;MRRAEGLMISRIRRHRQQASCVGRHEMRRNSHIVLILAVVAGLILAAGCIPKATTGTVDVPQGNTMAQDIQNGATPYKGIVPAFVLDGKSPYIRNIQATFKVTDVIDTRTVRADTTTLVTFAGQTSKKQLSVVFYLCQPLSDKADRSPDGTMTYISAIPQKDVPTPTIIKGQTYTVTGILQPHWQGVPLIYVPNAYYFEQDTANESFFYGPSDQFEQEPSSIAAKQVIEEYFKYWNEKNLAEMEKRMTPNRKNINWGFDAIDYVKLIDINERHSQEAPGTKTFNVVFEIKYKKGKSSSIDEGRVSWGYLLKRDNPNSPWLIYDWGGGYDW
;
A
#
# COMPACT_ATOMS: atom_id res chain seq x y z
N MET A 1 -0.16 -60.26 -22.13
CA MET A 1 0.92 -60.09 -23.13
C MET A 1 0.31 -59.42 -24.36
N ARG A 2 0.79 -58.21 -24.70
CA ARG A 2 0.68 -57.42 -25.97
C ARG A 2 -0.72 -56.95 -26.43
N ARG A 3 -1.07 -55.64 -26.36
CA ARG A 3 -0.71 -54.46 -27.20
C ARG A 3 -1.10 -54.63 -28.67
N ALA A 4 -2.05 -53.85 -29.20
CA ALA A 4 -1.96 -52.48 -29.76
C ALA A 4 -2.25 -52.62 -31.29
N GLU A 5 -2.79 -51.71 -32.09
CA GLU A 5 -2.83 -50.25 -32.12
C GLU A 5 -3.71 -49.85 -33.34
N GLY A 6 -4.11 -48.58 -33.46
CA GLY A 6 -4.42 -48.00 -34.78
C GLY A 6 -5.65 -47.10 -34.82
N LEU A 7 -5.44 -45.79 -34.64
CA LEU A 7 -6.43 -44.73 -34.87
C LEU A 7 -5.74 -43.60 -35.65
N MET A 8 -6.25 -43.27 -36.85
CA MET A 8 -5.94 -42.01 -37.55
C MET A 8 -7.11 -41.54 -38.41
N ILE A 9 -7.15 -40.22 -38.56
CA ILE A 9 -8.24 -39.30 -38.93
C ILE A 9 -8.26 -38.97 -40.44
N SER A 10 -9.43 -38.70 -41.05
CA SER A 10 -9.68 -37.57 -42.00
C SER A 10 -11.19 -37.48 -42.36
N ARG A 11 -11.92 -36.38 -42.09
CA ARG A 11 -12.07 -35.06 -42.76
C ARG A 11 -12.93 -35.06 -44.04
N ILE A 12 -14.05 -34.30 -44.02
CA ILE A 12 -14.52 -33.26 -44.99
C ILE A 12 -16.07 -33.10 -44.94
N ARG A 13 -16.57 -31.89 -44.65
CA ARG A 13 -17.93 -31.42 -44.97
C ARG A 13 -17.95 -29.87 -45.12
N ARG A 14 -18.54 -29.38 -46.21
CA ARG A 14 -19.06 -28.00 -46.43
C ARG A 14 -20.20 -28.12 -47.47
N HIS A 15 -21.46 -27.87 -47.09
CA HIS A 15 -22.26 -26.62 -47.12
C HIS A 15 -23.05 -26.35 -48.41
N ARG A 16 -24.38 -26.21 -48.29
CA ARG A 16 -25.22 -25.23 -49.02
C ARG A 16 -26.58 -25.02 -48.34
N GLN A 17 -27.00 -23.75 -48.23
CA GLN A 17 -28.36 -23.23 -47.93
C GLN A 17 -29.29 -23.50 -49.15
N GLN A 18 -30.64 -23.40 -49.15
CA GLN A 18 -31.54 -22.39 -48.57
C GLN A 18 -33.05 -22.78 -48.75
N ALA A 19 -33.92 -22.24 -47.88
CA ALA A 19 -35.34 -21.85 -48.04
C ALA A 19 -36.48 -22.90 -48.31
N SER A 20 -37.53 -22.91 -47.46
CA SER A 20 -38.87 -22.35 -47.79
C SER A 20 -39.93 -22.48 -46.67
N CYS A 21 -40.83 -21.48 -46.62
CA CYS A 21 -42.25 -21.47 -46.21
C CYS A 21 -42.71 -21.80 -44.77
N VAL A 22 -43.19 -20.76 -44.05
CA VAL A 22 -44.31 -20.87 -43.10
C VAL A 22 -45.29 -19.72 -43.35
N GLY A 23 -46.54 -20.08 -43.67
CA GLY A 23 -47.67 -19.19 -43.77
C GLY A 23 -48.43 -19.06 -42.44
N ARG A 24 -48.60 -17.82 -42.01
CA ARG A 24 -49.82 -17.15 -41.49
C ARG A 24 -50.83 -17.98 -40.69
N HIS A 25 -50.96 -17.66 -39.40
CA HIS A 25 -52.27 -17.53 -38.74
C HIS A 25 -52.29 -16.31 -37.81
N GLU A 26 -53.46 -15.70 -37.75
CA GLU A 26 -53.75 -14.30 -37.48
C GLU A 26 -54.01 -14.01 -35.99
N MET A 27 -53.71 -12.76 -35.62
CA MET A 27 -53.85 -12.16 -34.29
C MET A 27 -55.30 -12.06 -33.81
N ARG A 28 -55.49 -12.21 -32.49
CA ARG A 28 -56.24 -11.22 -31.66
C ARG A 28 -56.09 -11.51 -30.16
N ARG A 29 -55.10 -10.89 -29.52
CA ARG A 29 -55.13 -10.56 -28.08
C ARG A 29 -54.06 -9.53 -27.71
N ASN A 30 -54.42 -8.63 -26.80
CA ASN A 30 -53.57 -7.74 -26.00
C ASN A 30 -53.16 -6.37 -26.58
N SER A 31 -54.14 -5.52 -26.87
CA SER A 31 -53.91 -4.08 -27.11
C SER A 31 -53.67 -3.25 -25.83
N HIS A 32 -53.97 -3.78 -24.63
CA HIS A 32 -53.83 -3.01 -23.39
C HIS A 32 -52.48 -3.18 -22.68
N ILE A 33 -51.81 -4.32 -22.86
CA ILE A 33 -50.52 -4.60 -22.19
C ILE A 33 -49.37 -3.83 -22.87
N VAL A 34 -49.42 -3.68 -24.20
CA VAL A 34 -48.39 -2.93 -24.96
C VAL A 34 -48.46 -1.43 -24.67
N LEU A 35 -49.67 -0.88 -24.46
CA LEU A 35 -49.84 0.54 -24.15
C LEU A 35 -49.34 0.88 -22.73
N ILE A 36 -49.58 0.00 -21.75
CA ILE A 36 -49.14 0.21 -20.36
C ILE A 36 -47.61 0.08 -20.25
N LEU A 37 -46.99 -0.87 -20.95
CA LEU A 37 -45.52 -0.99 -21.00
C LEU A 37 -44.84 0.20 -21.69
N ALA A 38 -45.46 0.78 -22.74
CA ALA A 38 -44.95 1.97 -23.40
C ALA A 38 -45.06 3.24 -22.51
N VAL A 39 -46.14 3.37 -21.73
CA VAL A 39 -46.32 4.48 -20.78
C VAL A 39 -45.37 4.35 -19.58
N VAL A 40 -45.13 3.13 -19.08
CA VAL A 40 -44.16 2.89 -18.01
C VAL A 40 -42.72 3.10 -18.51
N ALA A 41 -42.37 2.68 -19.73
CA ALA A 41 -41.06 2.98 -20.32
C ALA A 41 -40.87 4.49 -20.61
N GLY A 42 -41.93 5.18 -21.03
CA GLY A 42 -41.93 6.64 -21.22
C GLY A 42 -41.81 7.42 -19.91
N LEU A 43 -42.43 6.94 -18.82
CA LEU A 43 -42.30 7.53 -17.49
C LEU A 43 -40.95 7.24 -16.84
N ILE A 44 -40.33 6.10 -17.10
CA ILE A 44 -38.96 5.79 -16.63
C ILE A 44 -37.92 6.62 -17.40
N LEU A 45 -38.16 6.96 -18.67
CA LEU A 45 -37.31 7.88 -19.44
C LEU A 45 -37.54 9.36 -19.09
N ALA A 46 -38.75 9.75 -18.68
CA ALA A 46 -39.07 11.12 -18.25
C ALA A 46 -38.70 11.39 -16.77
N ALA A 47 -38.64 10.35 -15.94
CA ALA A 47 -38.09 10.37 -14.58
C ALA A 47 -36.61 9.97 -14.56
N GLY A 48 -35.88 10.27 -15.64
CA GLY A 48 -34.42 10.28 -15.67
C GLY A 48 -33.89 11.31 -14.69
N CYS A 49 -33.95 10.98 -13.39
CA CYS A 49 -32.99 11.44 -12.41
C CYS A 49 -31.63 10.82 -12.77
N ILE A 50 -31.07 11.24 -13.91
CA ILE A 50 -29.63 11.36 -13.99
C ILE A 50 -29.32 12.31 -12.83
N PRO A 51 -28.60 11.90 -11.77
CA PRO A 51 -28.18 12.85 -10.76
C PRO A 51 -27.52 13.98 -11.54
N LYS A 52 -28.10 15.20 -11.49
CA LYS A 52 -27.46 16.38 -12.07
C LYS A 52 -26.09 16.39 -11.43
N ALA A 53 -25.08 16.03 -12.21
CA ALA A 53 -23.73 16.06 -11.72
C ALA A 53 -23.47 17.52 -11.36
N THR A 54 -23.36 17.77 -10.07
CA THR A 54 -23.08 19.08 -9.51
C THR A 54 -21.71 19.51 -10.03
N THR A 55 -21.72 20.25 -11.14
CA THR A 55 -20.60 21.07 -11.57
C THR A 55 -20.47 22.24 -10.62
N GLY A 56 -19.24 22.62 -10.30
CA GLY A 56 -18.99 23.79 -9.46
C GLY A 56 -17.69 23.70 -8.69
N THR A 57 -17.47 24.72 -7.89
CA THR A 57 -16.29 24.84 -7.05
C THR A 57 -16.56 24.22 -5.68
N VAL A 58 -15.59 23.46 -5.17
CA VAL A 58 -15.63 22.78 -3.87
C VAL A 58 -14.51 23.31 -2.99
N ASP A 59 -14.81 23.48 -1.70
CA ASP A 59 -13.82 23.90 -0.72
C ASP A 59 -12.80 22.79 -0.45
N VAL A 60 -11.53 23.15 -0.47
CA VAL A 60 -10.41 22.28 -0.10
C VAL A 60 -9.99 22.64 1.32
N PRO A 61 -9.98 21.69 2.27
CA PRO A 61 -9.53 21.94 3.63
C PRO A 61 -8.15 22.57 3.65
N GLN A 62 -7.93 23.55 4.53
CA GLN A 62 -6.63 24.19 4.65
C GLN A 62 -5.65 23.24 5.38
N GLY A 63 -4.55 22.90 4.72
CA GLY A 63 -3.46 22.12 5.31
C GLY A 63 -2.52 22.96 6.16
N ASN A 64 -1.98 22.37 7.23
CA ASN A 64 -0.96 23.00 8.06
C ASN A 64 0.38 23.10 7.33
N THR A 65 1.16 24.12 7.68
CA THR A 65 2.59 24.11 7.34
C THR A 65 3.34 23.10 8.21
N MET A 66 4.44 22.55 7.69
CA MET A 66 5.29 21.63 8.45
C MET A 66 5.79 22.24 9.76
N ALA A 67 6.04 23.55 9.82
CA ALA A 67 6.39 24.24 11.05
C ALA A 67 5.26 24.18 12.10
N GLN A 68 4.01 24.36 11.67
CA GLN A 68 2.84 24.21 12.54
C GLN A 68 2.66 22.75 12.98
N ASP A 69 2.81 21.78 12.08
CA ASP A 69 2.69 20.36 12.45
C ASP A 69 3.77 19.94 13.46
N ILE A 70 4.98 20.47 13.35
CA ILE A 70 6.05 20.26 14.35
C ILE A 70 5.67 20.90 15.69
N GLN A 71 5.21 22.16 15.68
CA GLN A 71 4.82 22.87 16.89
C GLN A 71 3.64 22.18 17.61
N ASN A 72 2.68 21.66 16.85
CA ASN A 72 1.50 20.96 17.36
C ASN A 72 1.80 19.51 17.77
N GLY A 73 3.03 19.01 17.53
CA GLY A 73 3.38 17.61 17.77
C GLY A 73 2.66 16.62 16.83
N ALA A 74 2.10 17.11 15.73
CA ALA A 74 1.36 16.31 14.75
C ALA A 74 2.29 15.45 13.86
N THR A 75 3.59 15.77 13.81
CA THR A 75 4.59 14.98 13.10
C THR A 75 5.72 14.49 14.02
N PRO A 76 6.02 13.17 14.03
CA PRO A 76 7.16 12.63 14.78
C PRO A 76 8.51 12.95 14.12
N TYR A 77 8.52 13.57 12.93
CA TYR A 77 9.69 13.66 12.05
C TYR A 77 10.50 14.96 12.15
N LYS A 78 10.30 15.74 13.22
CA LYS A 78 10.88 17.09 13.40
C LYS A 78 12.39 17.20 13.15
N GLY A 79 13.17 16.17 13.49
CA GLY A 79 14.64 16.18 13.37
C GLY A 79 15.18 15.82 11.98
N ILE A 80 14.30 15.39 11.07
CA ILE A 80 14.66 14.91 9.73
C ILE A 80 13.92 15.65 8.61
N VAL A 81 13.16 16.70 8.96
CA VAL A 81 12.55 17.60 7.97
C VAL A 81 13.66 18.42 7.31
N PRO A 82 13.81 18.38 5.98
CA PRO A 82 14.81 19.17 5.29
C PRO A 82 14.58 20.68 5.48
N ALA A 83 15.66 21.45 5.60
CA ALA A 83 15.59 22.90 5.86
C ALA A 83 14.70 23.66 4.84
N PHE A 84 14.75 23.29 3.55
CA PHE A 84 13.95 23.95 2.51
C PHE A 84 12.44 23.84 2.73
N VAL A 85 11.98 22.77 3.40
CA VAL A 85 10.57 22.57 3.74
C VAL A 85 10.12 23.58 4.80
N LEU A 86 11.04 23.98 5.69
CA LEU A 86 10.76 24.88 6.80
C LEU A 86 10.97 26.34 6.43
N ASP A 87 12.06 26.66 5.72
CA ASP A 87 12.45 28.04 5.43
C ASP A 87 12.07 28.50 4.01
N GLY A 88 11.74 27.58 3.10
CA GLY A 88 11.42 27.86 1.69
C GLY A 88 12.57 28.45 0.86
N LYS A 89 13.79 28.52 1.40
CA LYS A 89 14.95 29.23 0.83
C LYS A 89 16.18 28.33 0.67
N SER A 90 16.31 27.32 1.53
CA SER A 90 17.41 26.37 1.45
C SER A 90 17.38 25.59 0.13
N PRO A 91 18.54 25.15 -0.38
CA PRO A 91 18.59 24.40 -1.62
C PRO A 91 17.70 23.15 -1.60
N TYR A 92 16.91 23.00 -2.65
CA TYR A 92 16.10 21.81 -2.89
C TYR A 92 16.91 20.77 -3.67
N ILE A 93 17.22 19.64 -3.03
CA ILE A 93 17.99 18.54 -3.65
C ILE A 93 17.09 17.31 -3.74
N ARG A 94 16.50 17.09 -4.92
CA ARG A 94 15.68 15.91 -5.19
C ARG A 94 16.47 14.61 -5.00
N ASN A 95 15.82 13.59 -4.46
CA ASN A 95 16.39 12.24 -4.39
C ASN A 95 15.41 11.15 -4.81
N ILE A 96 14.16 11.52 -5.15
CA ILE A 96 13.17 10.60 -5.69
C ILE A 96 12.54 11.14 -6.97
N GLN A 97 12.37 10.26 -7.95
CA GLN A 97 11.51 10.46 -9.12
C GLN A 97 10.78 9.15 -9.39
N ALA A 98 9.44 9.19 -9.40
CA ALA A 98 8.62 8.03 -9.68
C ALA A 98 7.22 8.38 -10.18
N THR A 99 6.57 7.41 -10.81
CA THR A 99 5.22 7.54 -11.35
C THR A 99 4.17 7.08 -10.34
N PHE A 100 3.19 7.95 -10.08
CA PHE A 100 2.15 7.73 -9.09
C PHE A 100 0.77 8.08 -9.63
N LYS A 101 -0.23 7.28 -9.28
CA LYS A 101 -1.64 7.58 -9.51
C LYS A 101 -2.18 8.31 -8.29
N VAL A 102 -2.61 9.55 -8.47
CA VAL A 102 -3.24 10.34 -7.39
C VAL A 102 -4.56 9.69 -7.01
N THR A 103 -4.69 9.28 -5.76
CA THR A 103 -5.90 8.65 -5.22
C THR A 103 -6.75 9.63 -4.46
N ASP A 104 -6.14 10.65 -3.85
CA ASP A 104 -6.88 11.68 -3.12
C ASP A 104 -6.08 12.96 -2.89
N VAL A 105 -6.79 14.05 -2.63
CA VAL A 105 -6.22 15.30 -2.09
C VAL A 105 -6.96 15.57 -0.78
N ILE A 106 -6.23 15.53 0.32
CA ILE A 106 -6.79 15.58 1.68
C ILE A 106 -7.04 17.03 2.10
N ASP A 107 -6.08 17.89 1.78
CA ASP A 107 -6.08 19.31 2.10
C ASP A 107 -5.19 20.05 1.08
N THR A 108 -5.06 21.37 1.23
CA THR A 108 -4.27 22.19 0.31
C THR A 108 -2.77 21.83 0.23
N ARG A 109 -2.24 20.99 1.11
CA ARG A 109 -0.82 20.59 1.15
C ARG A 109 -0.60 19.09 1.07
N THR A 110 -1.64 18.28 1.26
CA THR A 110 -1.50 16.83 1.39
C THR A 110 -2.19 16.10 0.24
N VAL A 111 -1.40 15.35 -0.54
CA VAL A 111 -1.89 14.51 -1.64
C VAL A 111 -1.57 13.05 -1.37
N ARG A 112 -2.51 12.15 -1.58
CA ARG A 112 -2.30 10.70 -1.53
C ARG A 112 -2.20 10.12 -2.93
N ALA A 113 -1.29 9.17 -3.10
CA ALA A 113 -1.12 8.48 -4.36
C ALA A 113 -0.60 7.06 -4.17
N ASP A 114 -0.77 6.23 -5.20
CA ASP A 114 -0.23 4.88 -5.24
C ASP A 114 0.78 4.75 -6.37
N THR A 115 1.81 3.91 -6.19
CA THR A 115 2.69 3.55 -7.31
C THR A 115 1.91 2.80 -8.37
N THR A 116 2.11 3.18 -9.64
CA THR A 116 1.46 2.52 -10.78
C THR A 116 2.07 1.15 -11.08
N THR A 117 3.31 0.91 -10.68
CA THR A 117 3.97 -0.41 -10.73
C THR A 117 4.23 -0.96 -9.34
N LEU A 118 4.44 -2.28 -9.30
CA LEU A 118 4.87 -2.92 -8.06
C LEU A 118 6.34 -2.60 -7.81
N VAL A 119 6.63 -2.08 -6.62
CA VAL A 119 7.98 -1.79 -6.16
C VAL A 119 8.52 -2.94 -5.32
N THR A 120 9.84 -3.14 -5.39
CA THR A 120 10.58 -4.07 -4.52
C THR A 120 11.37 -3.24 -3.52
N PHE A 121 11.16 -3.44 -2.23
CA PHE A 121 11.97 -2.80 -1.20
C PHE A 121 13.29 -3.54 -1.00
N ALA A 122 14.33 -2.80 -0.62
CA ALA A 122 15.62 -3.40 -0.25
C ALA A 122 15.39 -4.47 0.84
N GLY A 123 15.84 -5.70 0.59
CA GLY A 123 15.66 -6.82 1.52
C GLY A 123 14.30 -7.53 1.47
N GLN A 124 13.38 -7.13 0.59
CA GLN A 124 12.10 -7.84 0.36
C GLN A 124 12.07 -8.55 -0.99
N THR A 125 11.47 -9.74 -1.03
CA THR A 125 11.30 -10.53 -2.26
C THR A 125 9.92 -10.36 -2.90
N SER A 126 8.95 -9.80 -2.18
CA SER A 126 7.59 -9.56 -2.70
C SER A 126 7.44 -8.16 -3.28
N LYS A 127 6.95 -8.07 -4.51
CA LYS A 127 6.57 -6.83 -5.18
C LYS A 127 5.17 -6.38 -4.73
N LYS A 128 5.00 -5.12 -4.30
CA LYS A 128 3.70 -4.58 -3.86
C LYS A 128 3.45 -3.18 -4.43
N GLN A 129 2.18 -2.81 -4.56
CA GLN A 129 1.80 -1.41 -4.75
C GLN A 129 2.05 -0.66 -3.44
N LEU A 130 2.64 0.52 -3.55
CA LEU A 130 2.97 1.37 -2.41
C LEU A 130 2.08 2.60 -2.43
N SER A 131 1.30 2.78 -1.37
CA SER A 131 0.64 4.06 -1.11
C SER A 131 1.64 5.04 -0.51
N VAL A 132 1.63 6.29 -0.96
CA VAL A 132 2.50 7.38 -0.52
C VAL A 132 1.67 8.62 -0.18
N VAL A 133 2.27 9.49 0.63
CA VAL A 133 1.76 10.85 0.88
C VAL A 133 2.77 11.85 0.34
N PHE A 134 2.28 12.82 -0.42
CA PHE A 134 3.03 14.01 -0.78
C PHE A 134 2.65 15.17 0.14
N TYR A 135 3.66 15.83 0.69
CA TYR A 135 3.52 17.13 1.34
C TYR A 135 4.00 18.22 0.38
N LEU A 136 3.12 19.15 0.02
CA LEU A 136 3.40 20.30 -0.82
C LEU A 136 3.86 21.48 0.05
N CYS A 137 5.10 21.95 -0.18
CA CYS A 137 5.68 23.07 0.56
C CYS A 137 5.00 24.40 0.21
N GLN A 138 4.50 24.55 -1.01
CA GLN A 138 3.55 25.57 -1.40
C GLN A 138 2.16 24.95 -1.59
N PRO A 139 1.09 25.57 -1.09
CA PRO A 139 -0.22 24.97 -1.10
C PRO A 139 -0.88 25.03 -2.48
N LEU A 140 -1.85 24.14 -2.69
CA LEU A 140 -2.94 24.24 -3.65
C LEU A 140 -3.93 25.32 -3.20
N SER A 141 -4.80 25.75 -4.12
CA SER A 141 -5.92 26.63 -3.80
C SER A 141 -6.84 25.96 -2.78
N ASP A 142 -7.46 26.79 -1.94
CA ASP A 142 -8.56 26.44 -1.05
C ASP A 142 -9.86 26.09 -1.80
N LYS A 143 -9.81 26.07 -3.13
CA LYS A 143 -10.89 25.73 -4.04
C LYS A 143 -10.42 24.71 -5.09
N ALA A 144 -11.31 23.78 -5.42
CA ALA A 144 -11.12 22.82 -6.49
C ALA A 144 -12.35 22.80 -7.41
N ASP A 145 -12.14 22.53 -8.69
CA ASP A 145 -13.22 22.44 -9.66
C ASP A 145 -13.72 21.01 -9.78
N ARG A 146 -15.05 20.85 -9.78
CA ARG A 146 -15.72 19.59 -10.05
C ARG A 146 -16.39 19.64 -11.42
N SER A 147 -16.00 18.73 -12.30
CA SER A 147 -16.58 18.57 -13.63
C SER A 147 -17.87 17.72 -13.61
N PRO A 148 -18.65 17.70 -14.71
CA PRO A 148 -19.92 16.96 -14.77
C PRO A 148 -19.78 15.43 -14.65
N ASP A 149 -18.60 14.87 -14.82
CA ASP A 149 -18.33 13.45 -14.58
C ASP A 149 -17.94 13.18 -13.11
N GLY A 150 -17.91 14.21 -12.27
CA GLY A 150 -17.51 14.14 -10.86
C GLY A 150 -16.00 14.21 -10.64
N THR A 151 -15.20 14.36 -11.69
CA THR A 151 -13.74 14.51 -11.60
C THR A 151 -13.38 15.81 -10.86
N MET A 152 -12.38 15.72 -10.00
CA MET A 152 -11.91 16.83 -9.17
C MET A 152 -10.55 17.34 -9.69
N THR A 153 -10.47 18.63 -9.95
CA THR A 153 -9.29 19.34 -10.43
C THR A 153 -8.83 20.35 -9.38
N TYR A 154 -7.63 20.14 -8.85
CA TYR A 154 -7.01 20.97 -7.83
C TYR A 154 -5.93 21.85 -8.47
N ILE A 155 -5.94 23.15 -8.17
CA ILE A 155 -5.10 24.15 -8.83
C ILE A 155 -4.03 24.63 -7.86
N SER A 156 -2.81 24.91 -8.32
CA SER A 156 -1.80 25.59 -7.48
C SER A 156 -2.32 26.95 -6.97
N ALA A 157 -2.13 27.26 -5.68
CA ALA A 157 -2.50 28.58 -5.15
C ALA A 157 -1.59 29.69 -5.66
N ILE A 158 -0.35 29.35 -6.04
CA ILE A 158 0.67 30.32 -6.45
C ILE A 158 0.95 30.10 -7.94
N PRO A 159 0.45 30.96 -8.83
CA PRO A 159 0.81 30.92 -10.24
C PRO A 159 2.23 31.44 -10.44
N GLN A 160 2.99 30.80 -11.33
CA GLN A 160 4.25 31.35 -11.82
C GLN A 160 4.00 32.18 -13.08
N LYS A 161 4.70 33.31 -13.17
CA LYS A 161 4.61 34.18 -14.35
C LYS A 161 5.05 33.42 -15.60
N ASP A 162 4.29 33.54 -16.68
CA ASP A 162 4.58 32.96 -18.00
C ASP A 162 4.64 31.42 -18.03
N VAL A 163 4.15 30.73 -16.99
CA VAL A 163 4.04 29.26 -16.93
C VAL A 163 2.58 28.87 -16.66
N PRO A 164 2.00 27.90 -17.40
CA PRO A 164 0.67 27.38 -17.08
C PRO A 164 0.57 26.95 -15.62
N THR A 165 -0.54 27.30 -14.97
CA THR A 165 -0.75 26.90 -13.58
C THR A 165 -1.00 25.39 -13.52
N PRO A 166 -0.23 24.63 -12.74
CA PRO A 166 -0.34 23.18 -12.71
C PRO A 166 -1.63 22.79 -12.00
N THR A 167 -2.20 21.69 -12.47
CA THR A 167 -3.39 21.08 -11.89
C THR A 167 -3.11 19.64 -11.51
N ILE A 168 -3.66 19.23 -10.38
CA ILE A 168 -3.66 17.84 -9.93
C ILE A 168 -5.10 17.33 -10.08
N ILE A 169 -5.28 16.22 -10.78
CA ILE A 169 -6.58 15.63 -11.04
C ILE A 169 -6.63 14.28 -10.35
N LYS A 170 -7.66 14.09 -9.51
CA LYS A 170 -7.86 12.81 -8.82
C LYS A 170 -8.04 11.68 -9.84
N GLY A 171 -7.33 10.58 -9.65
CA GLY A 171 -7.34 9.40 -10.51
C GLY A 171 -6.35 9.44 -11.67
N GLN A 172 -5.69 10.58 -11.92
CA GLN A 172 -4.66 10.70 -12.94
C GLN A 172 -3.28 10.29 -12.43
N THR A 173 -2.41 9.96 -13.39
CA THR A 173 -1.04 9.52 -13.15
C THR A 173 -0.06 10.66 -13.44
N TYR A 174 0.92 10.80 -12.56
CA TYR A 174 1.96 11.83 -12.64
C TYR A 174 3.32 11.22 -12.37
N THR A 175 4.33 11.64 -13.12
CA THR A 175 5.72 11.52 -12.69
C THR A 175 5.99 12.64 -11.68
N VAL A 176 6.31 12.24 -10.45
CA VAL A 176 6.52 13.15 -9.33
C VAL A 176 7.98 13.13 -8.91
N THR A 177 8.55 14.31 -8.76
CA THR A 177 9.91 14.52 -8.26
C THR A 177 9.88 15.16 -6.89
N GLY A 178 10.62 14.60 -5.93
CA GLY A 178 10.56 15.00 -4.53
C GLY A 178 11.81 14.73 -3.72
N ILE A 179 11.68 14.92 -2.40
CA ILE A 179 12.57 14.36 -1.40
C ILE A 179 11.82 13.31 -0.59
N LEU A 180 12.25 12.07 -0.68
CA LEU A 180 11.78 11.00 0.19
C LEU A 180 12.27 11.24 1.61
N GLN A 181 11.36 11.28 2.57
CA GLN A 181 11.72 11.36 3.98
C GLN A 181 12.52 10.11 4.39
N PRO A 182 13.67 10.26 5.07
CA PRO A 182 14.46 9.11 5.51
C PRO A 182 13.73 8.30 6.60
N HIS A 183 14.07 7.01 6.68
CA HIS A 183 13.64 6.07 7.74
C HIS A 183 12.11 5.96 7.93
N TRP A 184 11.34 6.06 6.86
CA TRP A 184 9.89 5.88 6.91
C TRP A 184 9.53 4.41 7.20
N GLN A 185 8.63 4.15 8.16
CA GLN A 185 8.27 2.80 8.62
C GLN A 185 6.82 2.39 8.24
N GLY A 186 6.10 3.23 7.49
CA GLY A 186 4.69 3.03 7.15
C GLY A 186 4.37 3.54 5.75
N VAL A 187 3.60 4.63 5.66
CA VAL A 187 3.34 5.31 4.38
C VAL A 187 4.48 6.30 4.13
N PRO A 188 5.25 6.17 3.03
CA PRO A 188 6.30 7.12 2.72
C PRO A 188 5.75 8.53 2.59
N LEU A 189 6.43 9.48 3.23
CA LEU A 189 6.19 10.90 3.03
C LEU A 189 7.24 11.44 2.06
N ILE A 190 6.77 12.12 1.02
CA ILE A 190 7.62 12.74 0.01
C ILE A 190 7.36 14.25 0.06
N TYR A 191 8.41 15.01 0.37
CA TYR A 191 8.37 16.47 0.34
C TYR A 191 8.51 16.95 -1.09
N VAL A 192 7.53 17.73 -1.55
CA VAL A 192 7.49 18.29 -2.90
C VAL A 192 7.41 19.82 -2.78
N PRO A 193 8.24 20.59 -3.50
CA PRO A 193 8.24 22.04 -3.36
C PRO A 193 6.87 22.66 -3.69
N ASN A 194 6.24 22.21 -4.78
CA ASN A 194 4.92 22.67 -5.23
C ASN A 194 4.35 21.75 -6.31
N ALA A 195 3.15 22.06 -6.78
CA ALA A 195 2.43 21.27 -7.78
C ALA A 195 3.09 21.23 -9.18
N TYR A 196 4.09 22.08 -9.49
CA TYR A 196 4.81 22.01 -10.78
C TYR A 196 5.65 20.74 -10.93
N TYR A 197 5.94 20.06 -9.83
CA TYR A 197 6.68 18.80 -9.83
C TYR A 197 5.78 17.58 -10.06
N PHE A 198 4.49 17.79 -10.38
CA PHE A 198 3.56 16.77 -10.85
C PHE A 198 3.48 16.88 -12.37
N GLU A 199 4.38 16.20 -13.05
CA GLU A 199 4.43 16.17 -14.51
C GLU A 199 3.49 15.07 -14.99
N GLN A 200 2.46 15.44 -15.77
CA GLN A 200 1.49 14.46 -16.27
C GLN A 200 2.21 13.46 -17.18
N ASP A 201 2.15 12.19 -16.81
CA ASP A 201 2.86 11.14 -17.52
C ASP A 201 1.91 10.46 -18.52
N THR A 202 2.28 10.52 -19.80
CA THR A 202 1.57 9.81 -20.88
C THR A 202 2.22 8.48 -21.24
N ALA A 203 3.37 8.15 -20.65
CA ALA A 203 4.10 6.91 -20.89
C ALA A 203 3.91 5.93 -19.72
N ASN A 204 3.69 4.65 -20.02
CA ASN A 204 3.46 3.59 -19.02
C ASN A 204 4.75 3.10 -18.33
N GLU A 205 5.85 3.84 -18.41
CA GLU A 205 7.14 3.39 -17.88
C GLU A 205 7.38 3.99 -16.50
N SER A 206 7.10 3.20 -15.47
CA SER A 206 7.31 3.61 -14.09
C SER A 206 8.71 3.26 -13.62
N PHE A 207 9.50 4.28 -13.32
CA PHE A 207 10.81 4.13 -12.72
C PHE A 207 10.75 4.59 -11.26
N PHE A 208 11.48 3.91 -10.38
CA PHE A 208 11.66 4.38 -9.02
C PHE A 208 13.15 4.59 -8.82
N TYR A 209 13.59 5.85 -8.89
CA TYR A 209 14.97 6.22 -8.59
C TYR A 209 14.99 6.82 -7.18
N GLY A 210 15.39 6.04 -6.19
CA GLY A 210 15.66 6.50 -4.83
C GLY A 210 17.02 5.97 -4.39
N PRO A 211 17.80 6.71 -3.59
CA PRO A 211 19.09 6.23 -3.14
C PRO A 211 18.89 4.98 -2.27
N SER A 212 19.67 3.92 -2.55
CA SER A 212 19.46 2.58 -2.00
C SER A 212 19.63 2.51 -0.48
N ASP A 213 20.42 3.42 0.07
CA ASP A 213 20.70 3.60 1.50
C ASP A 213 19.50 4.17 2.28
N GLN A 214 18.54 4.80 1.62
CA GLN A 214 17.33 5.33 2.28
C GLN A 214 16.24 4.28 2.52
N PHE A 215 16.43 3.07 2.01
CA PHE A 215 15.64 1.88 2.34
C PHE A 215 16.32 1.00 3.39
N GLU A 216 17.51 1.40 3.86
CA GLU A 216 18.19 0.69 4.94
C GLU A 216 17.45 0.96 6.25
N GLN A 217 17.02 -0.12 6.89
CA GLN A 217 16.53 -0.08 8.26
C GLN A 217 17.59 0.61 9.13
N GLU A 218 17.17 1.48 10.06
CA GLU A 218 18.05 2.09 11.05
C GLU A 218 19.00 1.03 11.65
N PRO A 219 20.29 1.32 11.90
CA PRO A 219 21.23 0.32 12.44
C PRO A 219 20.70 -0.37 13.71
N SER A 220 19.94 0.37 14.52
CA SER A 220 19.23 -0.12 15.68
C SER A 220 18.10 -1.10 15.35
N SER A 221 17.34 -0.87 14.28
CA SER A 221 16.33 -1.78 13.74
C SER A 221 16.96 -3.03 13.13
N ILE A 222 18.09 -2.89 12.42
CA ILE A 222 18.87 -4.03 11.90
C ILE A 222 19.30 -4.94 13.05
N ALA A 223 19.90 -4.35 14.09
CA ALA A 223 20.35 -5.10 15.27
C ALA A 223 19.18 -5.80 15.99
N ALA A 224 18.03 -5.14 16.14
CA ALA A 224 16.84 -5.73 16.75
C ALA A 224 16.24 -6.86 15.89
N LYS A 225 16.16 -6.66 14.56
CA LYS A 225 15.72 -7.69 13.62
C LYS A 225 16.64 -8.91 13.66
N GLN A 226 17.95 -8.71 13.72
CA GLN A 226 18.94 -9.78 13.81
C GLN A 226 18.71 -10.67 15.04
N VAL A 227 18.33 -10.08 16.18
CA VAL A 227 17.99 -10.84 17.40
C VAL A 227 16.81 -11.81 17.16
N ILE A 228 15.80 -11.40 16.39
CA ILE A 228 14.67 -12.25 15.99
C ILE A 228 15.14 -13.35 15.03
N GLU A 229 15.93 -13.00 14.01
CA GLU A 229 16.46 -13.99 13.05
C GLU A 229 17.28 -15.08 13.75
N GLU A 230 18.15 -14.68 14.68
CA GLU A 230 18.96 -15.59 15.49
C GLU A 230 18.11 -16.43 16.43
N TYR A 231 17.09 -15.83 17.07
CA TYR A 231 16.14 -16.57 17.90
C TYR A 231 15.47 -17.72 17.12
N PHE A 232 14.96 -17.43 15.92
CA PHE A 232 14.30 -18.43 15.07
C PHE A 232 15.27 -19.48 14.51
N LYS A 233 16.51 -19.08 14.20
CA LYS A 233 17.58 -20.02 13.87
C LYS A 233 17.79 -21.03 15.00
N TYR A 234 17.99 -20.55 16.23
CA TYR A 234 18.25 -21.42 17.38
C TYR A 234 17.04 -22.24 17.80
N TRP A 235 15.83 -21.73 17.59
CA TRP A 235 14.61 -22.52 17.74
C TRP A 235 14.60 -23.70 16.77
N ASN A 236 14.87 -23.46 15.49
CA ASN A 236 14.91 -24.52 14.48
C ASN A 236 16.05 -25.53 14.71
N GLU A 237 17.21 -25.06 15.20
CA GLU A 237 18.35 -25.89 15.61
C GLU A 237 18.13 -26.63 16.93
N LYS A 238 17.03 -26.34 17.65
CA LYS A 238 16.71 -26.92 18.96
C LYS A 238 17.79 -26.60 20.02
N ASN A 239 18.38 -25.40 19.93
CA ASN A 239 19.43 -24.91 20.83
C ASN A 239 18.86 -23.92 21.86
N LEU A 240 18.43 -24.44 23.01
CA LEU A 240 17.79 -23.64 24.06
C LEU A 240 18.74 -22.57 24.62
N ALA A 241 20.00 -22.92 24.85
CA ALA A 241 20.97 -22.03 25.48
C ALA A 241 21.23 -20.78 24.63
N GLU A 242 21.39 -20.93 23.32
CA GLU A 242 21.58 -19.79 22.42
C GLU A 242 20.28 -19.00 22.18
N MET A 243 19.14 -19.69 22.15
CA MET A 243 17.84 -19.04 22.04
C MET A 243 17.55 -18.14 23.26
N GLU A 244 17.90 -18.57 24.47
CA GLU A 244 17.72 -17.79 25.70
C GLU A 244 18.58 -16.54 25.78
N LYS A 245 19.77 -16.54 25.17
CA LYS A 245 20.61 -15.33 25.09
C LYS A 245 19.96 -14.19 24.32
N ARG A 246 18.94 -14.47 23.50
CA ARG A 246 18.20 -13.48 22.71
C ARG A 246 16.94 -12.97 23.42
N MET A 247 16.65 -13.47 24.61
CA MET A 247 15.49 -13.09 25.42
C MET A 247 15.92 -12.34 26.68
N THR A 248 15.01 -11.56 27.25
CA THR A 248 15.26 -10.90 28.53
C THR A 248 15.40 -11.93 29.67
N PRO A 249 16.17 -11.65 30.73
CA PRO A 249 16.50 -12.66 31.77
C PRO A 249 15.31 -13.29 32.50
N ASN A 250 14.15 -12.62 32.47
CA ASN A 250 12.88 -13.11 33.03
C ASN A 250 12.15 -14.12 32.11
N ARG A 251 12.67 -14.39 30.91
CA ARG A 251 12.13 -15.35 29.93
C ARG A 251 13.13 -16.49 29.71
N LYS A 252 13.16 -17.46 30.62
CA LYS A 252 14.05 -18.64 30.57
C LYS A 252 13.28 -19.95 30.60
N ASN A 253 13.91 -21.03 30.14
CA ASN A 253 13.44 -22.40 30.06
C ASN A 253 12.20 -22.60 29.17
N ILE A 254 12.08 -21.79 28.10
CA ILE A 254 10.96 -21.86 27.16
C ILE A 254 11.43 -22.60 25.91
N ASN A 255 11.30 -23.93 25.90
CA ASN A 255 11.81 -24.78 24.81
C ASN A 255 10.79 -25.09 23.70
N TRP A 256 9.57 -24.55 23.78
CA TRP A 256 8.51 -24.72 22.77
C TRP A 256 8.21 -26.15 22.28
N GLY A 257 8.59 -27.19 23.02
CA GLY A 257 8.41 -28.57 22.57
C GLY A 257 9.32 -28.97 21.40
N PHE A 258 10.61 -28.62 21.45
CA PHE A 258 11.65 -29.01 20.47
C PHE A 258 11.56 -30.47 19.98
N ASP A 259 11.23 -31.40 20.87
CA ASP A 259 11.17 -32.83 20.54
C ASP A 259 10.08 -33.16 19.52
N ALA A 260 8.97 -32.43 19.57
CA ALA A 260 7.82 -32.63 18.69
C ALA A 260 7.85 -31.79 17.42
N ILE A 261 8.68 -30.75 17.37
CA ILE A 261 8.83 -29.88 16.21
C ILE A 261 9.72 -30.56 15.16
N ASP A 262 9.22 -30.64 13.94
CA ASP A 262 10.00 -30.99 12.76
C ASP A 262 10.89 -29.80 12.38
N TYR A 263 10.25 -28.68 12.00
CA TYR A 263 10.92 -27.41 11.71
C TYR A 263 10.13 -26.19 12.20
N VAL A 264 10.86 -25.09 12.37
CA VAL A 264 10.33 -23.73 12.41
C VAL A 264 11.06 -22.91 11.37
N LYS A 265 10.31 -22.36 10.42
CA LYS A 265 10.86 -21.58 9.31
C LYS A 265 10.40 -20.14 9.41
N LEU A 266 11.34 -19.24 9.65
CA LEU A 266 11.08 -17.81 9.54
C LEU A 266 10.71 -17.46 8.08
N ILE A 267 9.60 -16.76 7.89
CA ILE A 267 9.12 -16.34 6.57
C ILE A 267 9.36 -14.84 6.37
N ASP A 268 8.96 -14.02 7.35
CA ASP A 268 8.98 -12.57 7.21
C ASP A 268 9.10 -11.88 8.58
N ILE A 269 9.77 -10.72 8.60
CA ILE A 269 9.87 -9.86 9.78
C ILE A 269 9.57 -8.43 9.34
N ASN A 270 8.50 -7.86 9.88
CA ASN A 270 8.11 -6.48 9.63
C ASN A 270 8.14 -5.71 10.94
N GLU A 271 8.94 -4.66 11.02
CA GLU A 271 8.88 -3.72 12.15
C GLU A 271 7.52 -3.02 12.13
N ARG A 272 6.83 -2.99 13.28
CA ARG A 272 5.64 -2.19 13.49
C ARG A 272 6.02 -0.89 14.18
N HIS A 273 5.37 0.19 13.77
CA HIS A 273 5.49 1.44 14.49
C HIS A 273 4.77 1.29 15.82
N SER A 274 5.53 1.28 16.91
CA SER A 274 4.97 1.32 18.26
C SER A 274 5.17 2.74 18.82
N GLN A 275 4.12 3.31 19.42
CA GLN A 275 4.18 4.56 20.20
C GLN A 275 4.95 4.41 21.53
N GLU A 276 5.65 3.30 21.72
CA GLU A 276 6.29 2.96 22.97
C GLU A 276 7.53 3.82 23.28
N ALA A 277 7.90 3.76 24.56
CA ALA A 277 9.00 4.52 25.14
C ALA A 277 10.35 4.28 24.43
N PRO A 278 11.29 5.25 24.49
CA PRO A 278 12.64 5.07 24.01
C PRO A 278 13.26 3.75 24.50
N GLY A 279 13.83 2.96 23.58
CA GLY A 279 14.45 1.68 23.91
C GLY A 279 13.56 0.46 23.70
N THR A 280 12.38 0.60 23.09
CA THR A 280 11.58 -0.55 22.63
C THR A 280 11.41 -0.58 21.12
N LYS A 281 11.13 -1.78 20.59
CA LYS A 281 10.78 -2.02 19.18
C LYS A 281 9.80 -3.16 19.07
N THR A 282 8.82 -3.02 18.18
CA THR A 282 7.80 -4.04 17.98
C THR A 282 7.88 -4.57 16.55
N PHE A 283 7.74 -5.88 16.39
CA PHE A 283 7.80 -6.54 15.09
C PHE A 283 6.62 -7.50 14.93
N ASN A 284 6.07 -7.54 13.73
CA ASN A 284 5.22 -8.65 13.29
C ASN A 284 6.09 -9.68 12.58
N VAL A 285 6.16 -10.88 13.15
CA VAL A 285 6.96 -11.98 12.64
C VAL A 285 6.04 -13.06 12.10
N VAL A 286 6.26 -13.43 10.85
CA VAL A 286 5.54 -14.51 10.18
C VAL A 286 6.48 -15.68 10.04
N PHE A 287 6.04 -16.85 10.49
CA PHE A 287 6.81 -18.08 10.43
C PHE A 287 5.90 -19.27 10.16
N GLU A 288 6.49 -20.38 9.76
CA GLU A 288 5.81 -21.65 9.57
C GLU A 288 6.37 -22.67 10.55
N ILE A 289 5.48 -23.36 11.25
CA ILE A 289 5.83 -24.43 12.18
C ILE A 289 5.23 -25.75 11.71
N LYS A 290 6.00 -26.82 11.79
CA LYS A 290 5.55 -28.18 11.47
C LYS A 290 5.93 -29.14 12.57
N TYR A 291 5.03 -30.06 12.93
CA TYR A 291 5.28 -31.09 13.95
C TYR A 291 5.57 -32.45 13.33
N LYS A 292 6.31 -33.28 14.07
CA LYS A 292 6.64 -34.65 13.67
C LYS A 292 5.40 -35.56 13.70
N LYS A 293 4.52 -35.43 14.72
CA LYS A 293 3.27 -36.21 14.90
C LYS A 293 2.29 -35.50 15.85
N GLY A 294 1.17 -34.98 15.32
CA GLY A 294 0.08 -34.40 16.12
C GLY A 294 0.47 -33.12 16.90
N LYS A 295 -0.53 -32.35 17.35
CA LYS A 295 -0.32 -31.05 18.00
C LYS A 295 0.40 -31.22 19.33
N SER A 296 1.57 -30.58 19.48
CA SER A 296 2.40 -30.67 20.68
C SER A 296 2.51 -29.38 21.49
N SER A 297 2.06 -28.25 20.94
CA SER A 297 2.09 -26.98 21.67
C SER A 297 0.79 -26.20 21.46
N SER A 298 0.67 -25.06 22.14
CA SER A 298 -0.44 -24.13 21.96
C SER A 298 -0.47 -23.47 20.58
N ILE A 299 0.58 -23.64 19.77
CA ILE A 299 0.70 -23.12 18.41
C ILE A 299 0.09 -24.13 17.43
N ASP A 300 -0.75 -23.65 16.52
CA ASP A 300 -1.26 -24.49 15.43
C ASP A 300 -0.18 -24.73 14.38
N GLU A 301 -0.18 -25.93 13.79
CA GLU A 301 0.67 -26.25 12.65
C GLU A 301 0.35 -25.33 11.46
N GLY A 302 1.38 -24.96 10.71
CA GLY A 302 1.27 -24.14 9.51
C GLY A 302 1.78 -22.72 9.73
N ARG A 303 1.20 -21.78 8.99
CA ARG A 303 1.67 -20.38 8.95
C ARG A 303 1.09 -19.60 10.13
N VAL A 304 1.98 -19.01 10.93
CA VAL A 304 1.68 -18.27 12.15
C VAL A 304 2.21 -16.84 12.02
N SER A 305 1.48 -15.88 12.59
CA SER A 305 1.90 -14.48 12.67
C SER A 305 1.81 -14.01 14.12
N TRP A 306 2.93 -13.61 14.71
CA TRP A 306 3.03 -13.14 16.09
C TRP A 306 3.65 -11.76 16.17
N GLY A 307 3.21 -10.98 17.16
CA GLY A 307 3.91 -9.78 17.60
C GLY A 307 5.11 -10.16 18.46
N TYR A 308 6.22 -9.45 18.30
CA TYR A 308 7.44 -9.54 19.12
C TYR A 308 7.79 -8.16 19.62
N LEU A 309 7.93 -8.01 20.93
CA LEU A 309 8.38 -6.78 21.59
C LEU A 309 9.83 -6.97 22.05
N LEU A 310 10.72 -6.14 21.55
CA LEU A 310 12.12 -6.08 21.93
C LEU A 310 12.37 -4.85 22.80
N LYS A 311 13.24 -5.01 23.79
CA LYS A 311 13.68 -3.93 24.68
C LYS A 311 15.21 -3.89 24.78
N ARG A 312 15.72 -2.69 25.04
CA ARG A 312 17.08 -2.44 25.51
C ARG A 312 17.02 -1.40 26.63
N ASP A 313 17.88 -1.55 27.63
CA ASP A 313 17.87 -0.65 28.78
C ASP A 313 18.46 0.73 28.46
N ASN A 314 19.41 0.79 27.54
CA ASN A 314 20.06 2.01 27.07
C ASN A 314 20.66 1.80 25.66
N PRO A 315 21.18 2.84 24.99
CA PRO A 315 21.71 2.73 23.62
C PRO A 315 22.85 1.73 23.42
N ASN A 316 23.59 1.38 24.47
CA ASN A 316 24.72 0.45 24.43
C ASN A 316 24.35 -0.97 24.87
N SER A 317 23.13 -1.18 25.39
CA SER A 317 22.63 -2.51 25.75
C SER A 317 22.21 -3.29 24.50
N PRO A 318 22.36 -4.63 24.50
CA PRO A 318 21.84 -5.45 23.43
C PRO A 318 20.32 -5.37 23.38
N TRP A 319 19.76 -5.51 22.18
CA TRP A 319 18.34 -5.77 22.00
C TRP A 319 18.01 -7.19 22.49
N LEU A 320 16.93 -7.33 23.25
CA LEU A 320 16.45 -8.62 23.75
C LEU A 320 14.95 -8.72 23.55
N ILE A 321 14.47 -9.92 23.20
CA ILE A 321 13.05 -10.24 23.12
C ILE A 321 12.47 -10.24 24.54
N TYR A 322 11.55 -9.31 24.78
CA TYR A 322 10.88 -9.12 26.06
C TYR A 322 9.53 -9.87 26.11
N ASP A 323 8.79 -9.82 25.00
CA ASP A 323 7.48 -10.45 24.89
C ASP A 323 7.14 -10.90 23.47
N TRP A 324 6.19 -11.82 23.35
CA TRP A 324 5.68 -12.33 22.08
C TRP A 324 4.26 -12.91 22.22
N GLY A 325 3.51 -12.95 21.12
CA GLY A 325 2.24 -13.69 21.07
C GLY A 325 1.32 -13.32 19.90
N GLY A 326 0.24 -14.09 19.77
CA GLY A 326 -0.85 -13.81 18.83
C GLY A 326 -1.92 -12.93 19.48
N GLY A 327 -2.53 -12.03 18.70
CA GLY A 327 -3.64 -11.18 19.16
C GLY A 327 -3.23 -9.82 19.74
N TYR A 328 -1.96 -9.42 19.60
CA TYR A 328 -1.54 -8.09 19.98
C TYR A 328 -1.74 -7.08 18.83
N ASP A 329 -2.73 -6.22 18.99
CA ASP A 329 -2.84 -4.94 18.31
C ASP A 329 -2.03 -3.90 19.10
N TRP A 330 -0.69 -4.00 19.05
CA TRP A 330 0.21 -2.93 19.48
C TRP A 330 0.36 -1.90 18.35
#